data_AF-A0AAP8ZSB8-F1
#
_entry.id   AF-A0AAP8ZSB8-F1
#
_cell.length_a   1.000
_cell.length_b   1.000
_cell.length_c   1.000
_cell.angle_alpha   90.00
_cell.angle_beta   90.00
_cell.angle_gamma   90.00
#
_symmetry.space_group_name_H-M   'P 1'
#
loop_
_entity.id
_entity.type
_entity.pdbx_description
1 polymer ?
#
loop_
_entity_poly.entity_id
_entity_poly.type
_entity_poly.pdbx_seq_one_letter_code
_entity_poly.pdbx_strand_id
1 'polypeptide(L)'
;MNIKLLVSRLQAVPKWCGWIIVIIYSLLLSDFISTINNLIMDGIMLGNIYDIFMKLTYFVTILSGIAIWIITMLLFHLTALLFDGNAVFGNLLKISPYPYIIPAIAVSIAILLLEQIDPNKISNILELQENRNLRIALSIINWSFIFYYLLLIIQIKYLYSISWIKAFGTVIIPVVTIWGITQLFTLT
;
A
#
# COMPACT_ATOMS: atom_id res chain seq x y z
N MET A 1 21.03 10.86 -15.13
CA MET A 1 20.49 9.54 -15.55
C MET A 1 19.20 9.76 -16.33
N ASN A 2 19.08 9.24 -17.56
CA ASN A 2 17.88 9.44 -18.39
C ASN A 2 16.70 8.63 -17.82
N ILE A 3 15.61 9.27 -17.40
CA ILE A 3 14.47 8.60 -16.75
C ILE A 3 13.80 7.57 -17.68
N LYS A 4 13.81 7.83 -19.00
CA LYS A 4 13.34 6.86 -20.01
C LYS A 4 14.17 5.57 -20.00
N LEU A 5 15.48 5.68 -19.78
CA LEU A 5 16.40 4.54 -19.66
C LEU A 5 16.17 3.76 -18.36
N LEU A 6 15.79 4.42 -17.27
CA LEU A 6 15.43 3.74 -16.02
C LEU A 6 14.19 2.88 -16.23
N VAL A 7 13.13 3.43 -16.82
CA VAL A 7 11.88 2.69 -17.08
C VAL A 7 12.12 1.51 -18.00
N SER A 8 12.92 1.67 -19.06
CA SER A 8 13.23 0.55 -19.97
C SER A 8 14.06 -0.54 -19.28
N ARG A 9 14.99 -0.18 -18.38
CA ARG A 9 15.72 -1.15 -17.57
C ARG A 9 14.81 -1.92 -16.63
N LEU A 10 13.86 -1.24 -15.96
CA LEU A 10 12.89 -1.91 -15.09
C LEU A 10 11.99 -2.89 -15.85
N GLN A 11 11.66 -2.60 -17.12
CA GLN A 11 10.91 -3.52 -17.98
C GLN A 11 11.71 -4.78 -18.35
N ALA A 12 13.05 -4.69 -18.37
CA ALA A 12 13.93 -5.80 -18.68
C ALA A 12 14.18 -6.74 -17.47
N VAL A 13 13.87 -6.28 -16.26
CA VAL A 13 13.97 -7.11 -15.05
C VAL A 13 12.92 -8.23 -15.08
N PRO A 14 13.25 -9.45 -14.62
CA PRO A 14 12.29 -10.55 -14.56
C PRO A 14 11.03 -10.19 -13.77
N LYS A 15 9.86 -10.58 -14.29
CA LYS A 15 8.55 -10.21 -13.70
C LYS A 15 8.39 -10.68 -12.25
N TRP A 16 9.00 -11.82 -11.91
CA TRP A 16 8.92 -12.40 -10.57
C TRP A 16 9.57 -11.52 -9.50
N CYS A 17 10.56 -10.69 -9.84
CA CYS A 17 11.16 -9.75 -8.89
C CYS A 17 10.12 -8.72 -8.39
N GLY A 18 9.28 -8.23 -9.30
CA GLY A 18 8.18 -7.33 -8.94
C GLY A 18 7.16 -8.02 -8.03
N TRP A 19 6.78 -9.26 -8.34
CA TRP A 19 5.83 -10.02 -7.51
C TRP A 19 6.34 -10.24 -6.09
N ILE A 20 7.62 -10.56 -5.92
CA ILE A 20 8.24 -10.70 -4.60
C ILE A 20 8.09 -9.41 -3.79
N ILE A 21 8.29 -8.24 -4.39
CA ILE A 21 8.17 -6.95 -3.68
C ILE A 21 6.73 -6.75 -3.16
N VAL A 22 5.72 -7.04 -3.99
CA VAL A 22 4.31 -6.90 -3.57
C VAL A 22 3.95 -7.91 -2.49
N ILE A 23 4.45 -9.14 -2.59
CA ILE A 23 4.23 -10.18 -1.56
C ILE A 23 4.87 -9.77 -0.23
N ILE A 24 6.13 -9.30 -0.25
CA ILE A 24 6.82 -8.79 0.95
C ILE A 24 6.04 -7.64 1.56
N TYR A 25 5.62 -6.66 0.75
CA TYR A 25 4.81 -5.55 1.24
C TYR A 25 3.50 -6.03 1.89
N SER A 26 2.82 -7.00 1.27
CA SER A 26 1.55 -7.54 1.77
C SER A 26 1.73 -8.33 3.07
N LEU A 27 2.83 -9.06 3.22
CA LEU A 27 3.21 -9.73 4.46
C LEU A 27 3.49 -8.72 5.57
N LEU A 28 4.29 -7.68 5.28
CA LEU A 28 4.58 -6.61 6.25
C LEU A 28 3.31 -5.87 6.67
N LEU A 29 2.39 -5.60 5.75
CA LEU A 29 1.10 -4.98 6.09
C LEU A 29 0.28 -5.90 7.00
N SER A 30 0.30 -7.21 6.76
CA SER A 30 -0.36 -8.20 7.61
C SER A 30 0.25 -8.25 9.02
N ASP A 31 1.58 -8.24 9.13
CA ASP A 31 2.29 -8.18 10.41
C ASP A 31 1.97 -6.88 11.17
N PHE A 32 1.90 -5.75 10.47
CA PHE A 32 1.51 -4.47 11.04
C PHE A 32 0.10 -4.50 11.64
N ILE A 33 -0.88 -5.02 10.90
CA ILE A 33 -2.26 -5.18 11.41
C ILE A 33 -2.31 -6.18 12.57
N SER A 34 -1.56 -7.28 12.48
CA SER A 34 -1.47 -8.25 13.58
C SER A 34 -0.89 -7.62 14.85
N THR A 35 0.12 -6.77 14.71
CA THR A 35 0.74 -6.07 15.85
C THR A 35 -0.24 -5.12 16.51
N ILE A 36 -1.02 -4.35 15.73
CA ILE A 36 -2.10 -3.50 16.26
C ILE A 36 -3.14 -4.34 17.00
N ASN A 37 -3.58 -5.45 16.41
CA ASN A 37 -4.59 -6.30 17.02
C ASN A 37 -4.11 -6.90 18.34
N ASN A 38 -2.85 -7.33 18.43
CA ASN A 38 -2.26 -7.83 19.67
C ASN A 38 -2.18 -6.72 20.73
N LEU A 39 -1.79 -5.49 20.37
CA LEU A 39 -1.77 -4.36 21.31
C LEU A 39 -3.15 -4.02 21.90
N ILE A 40 -4.24 -4.27 21.18
CA ILE A 40 -5.60 -4.04 21.67
C ILE A 40 -6.09 -5.19 22.55
N MET A 41 -5.58 -6.40 22.31
CA MET A 41 -6.18 -7.65 22.80
C MET A 41 -5.34 -8.39 23.85
N ASP A 42 -4.07 -8.00 24.05
CA ASP A 42 -3.20 -8.47 25.13
C ASP A 42 -3.75 -7.98 26.49
N GLY A 43 -4.71 -8.73 27.02
CA GLY A 43 -5.44 -8.44 28.25
C GLY A 43 -6.77 -9.21 28.35
N ILE A 44 -7.25 -9.76 27.24
CA ILE A 44 -8.49 -10.55 27.19
C ILE A 44 -8.10 -12.02 26.98
N MET A 45 -8.41 -12.90 27.94
CA MET A 45 -8.24 -14.35 27.75
C MET A 45 -9.14 -14.82 26.61
N LEU A 46 -8.58 -14.90 25.40
CA LEU A 46 -9.30 -15.27 24.20
C LEU A 46 -8.98 -16.71 23.84
N GLY A 47 -10.02 -17.55 23.71
CA GLY A 47 -9.90 -18.98 23.44
C GLY A 47 -9.67 -19.31 21.95
N ASN A 48 -9.62 -20.62 21.62
CA ASN A 48 -9.27 -21.16 20.29
C ASN A 48 -9.97 -20.52 19.07
N ILE A 49 -11.20 -20.01 19.20
CA ILE A 49 -11.94 -19.38 18.08
C ILE A 49 -11.27 -18.05 17.67
N TYR A 50 -10.74 -17.31 18.63
CA TYR A 50 -10.06 -16.04 18.38
C TYR A 50 -8.75 -16.25 17.63
N ASP A 51 -7.93 -17.24 18.03
CA ASP A 51 -6.69 -17.58 17.32
C ASP A 51 -6.95 -17.94 15.86
N ILE A 52 -8.05 -18.65 15.59
CA ILE A 52 -8.48 -18.98 14.22
C ILE A 52 -8.86 -17.70 13.48
N PHE A 53 -9.63 -16.80 14.09
CA PHE A 53 -10.03 -15.53 13.49
C PHE A 53 -8.82 -14.63 13.18
N MET A 54 -7.83 -14.58 14.07
CA MET A 54 -6.60 -13.81 13.88
C MET A 54 -5.77 -14.34 12.72
N LYS A 55 -5.59 -15.66 12.64
CA LYS A 55 -4.90 -16.32 11.50
C LYS A 55 -5.64 -16.10 10.18
N LEU A 56 -6.97 -16.15 10.20
CA LEU A 56 -7.79 -15.86 9.01
C LEU A 56 -7.62 -14.40 8.58
N THR A 57 -7.69 -13.46 9.51
CA THR A 57 -7.51 -12.03 9.26
C THR A 57 -6.13 -11.76 8.66
N TYR A 58 -5.08 -12.40 9.19
CA TYR A 58 -3.73 -12.33 8.64
C TYR A 58 -3.69 -12.75 7.16
N PHE A 59 -4.24 -13.93 6.85
CA PHE A 59 -4.28 -14.43 5.48
C PHE A 59 -5.10 -13.54 4.54
N VAL A 60 -6.27 -13.07 4.98
CA VAL A 60 -7.12 -12.17 4.20
C VAL A 60 -6.43 -10.83 3.93
N THR A 61 -5.67 -10.29 4.88
CA THR A 61 -4.89 -9.06 4.68
C THR A 61 -3.84 -9.22 3.58
N ILE A 62 -3.12 -10.35 3.55
CA ILE A 62 -2.14 -10.62 2.48
C ILE A 62 -2.83 -10.65 1.11
N LEU A 63 -3.92 -11.41 0.97
CA LEU A 63 -4.66 -11.50 -0.28
C LEU A 63 -5.21 -10.14 -0.71
N SER A 64 -5.72 -9.38 0.25
CA SER A 64 -6.25 -8.03 0.03
C SER A 64 -5.16 -7.07 -0.46
N GLY A 65 -3.95 -7.12 0.11
CA GLY A 65 -2.82 -6.31 -0.34
C GLY A 65 -2.47 -6.52 -1.82
N ILE A 66 -2.44 -7.80 -2.25
CA ILE A 66 -2.21 -8.17 -3.64
C ILE A 66 -3.37 -7.72 -4.54
N ALA A 67 -4.62 -7.96 -4.10
CA ALA A 67 -5.80 -7.58 -4.86
C ALA A 67 -5.92 -6.06 -5.05
N ILE A 68 -5.70 -5.29 -3.98
CA ILE A 68 -5.69 -3.83 -4.00
C ILE A 68 -4.66 -3.34 -5.00
N TRP A 69 -3.43 -3.87 -4.97
CA TRP A 69 -2.42 -3.50 -5.94
C TRP A 69 -2.89 -3.70 -7.39
N ILE A 70 -3.41 -4.89 -7.73
CA ILE A 70 -3.88 -5.20 -9.08
C ILE A 70 -5.02 -4.26 -9.50
N ILE A 71 -6.02 -4.06 -8.63
CA ILE A 71 -7.19 -3.23 -8.90
C ILE A 71 -6.76 -1.76 -9.08
N THR A 72 -5.91 -1.24 -8.20
CA THR A 72 -5.39 0.13 -8.31
C THR A 72 -4.59 0.31 -9.60
N MET A 73 -3.77 -0.66 -9.99
CA MET A 73 -3.06 -0.60 -11.27
C MET A 73 -4.00 -0.65 -12.47
N LEU A 74 -5.08 -1.43 -12.39
CA LEU A 74 -6.10 -1.49 -13.44
C LEU A 74 -6.79 -0.13 -13.57
N LEU A 75 -7.13 0.53 -12.46
CA LEU A 75 -7.71 1.88 -12.49
C LEU A 75 -6.76 2.88 -13.14
N PHE A 76 -5.48 2.89 -12.75
CA PHE A 76 -4.48 3.75 -13.39
C PHE A 76 -4.30 3.42 -14.88
N HIS A 77 -4.32 2.15 -15.26
CA HIS A 77 -4.26 1.76 -16.67
C HIS A 77 -5.45 2.33 -17.46
N LEU A 78 -6.67 2.13 -16.97
CA LEU A 78 -7.88 2.61 -17.63
C LEU A 78 -7.89 4.14 -17.74
N THR A 79 -7.51 4.86 -16.69
CA THR A 79 -7.42 6.33 -16.74
C THR A 79 -6.31 6.80 -17.68
N ALA A 80 -5.18 6.09 -17.78
CA ALA A 80 -4.15 6.40 -18.78
C ALA A 80 -4.67 6.25 -20.21
N LEU A 81 -5.45 5.19 -20.48
CA LEU A 81 -6.07 4.97 -21.79
C LEU A 81 -7.08 6.07 -22.13
N LEU A 82 -7.88 6.52 -21.15
CA LEU A 82 -8.80 7.67 -21.32
C LEU A 82 -8.07 8.97 -21.67
N PHE A 83 -6.78 9.08 -21.34
CA PHE A 83 -5.92 10.21 -21.68
C PHE A 83 -5.06 9.98 -22.92
N ASP A 84 -5.49 9.12 -23.82
CA ASP A 84 -4.82 8.77 -25.09
C ASP A 84 -3.47 8.06 -24.88
N GLY A 85 -3.29 7.40 -23.73
CA GLY A 85 -2.11 6.59 -23.45
C GLY A 85 -2.10 5.32 -24.29
N ASN A 86 -0.92 4.90 -24.74
CA ASN A 86 -0.76 3.72 -25.57
C ASN A 86 0.26 2.75 -24.96
N ALA A 87 -0.16 1.99 -23.95
CA ALA A 87 0.63 0.90 -23.39
C ALA A 87 -0.25 -0.26 -22.95
N VAL A 88 0.33 -1.46 -22.95
CA VAL A 88 -0.35 -2.68 -22.49
C VAL A 88 -0.31 -2.75 -20.96
N PHE A 89 -1.43 -3.11 -20.34
CA PHE A 89 -1.56 -3.24 -18.87
C PHE A 89 -0.44 -4.06 -18.23
N GLY A 90 -0.09 -5.18 -18.85
CA GLY A 90 0.97 -6.07 -18.36
C GLY A 90 2.35 -5.41 -18.26
N ASN A 91 2.62 -4.32 -18.98
CA ASN A 91 3.87 -3.56 -18.81
C ASN A 91 3.83 -2.64 -17.59
N LEU A 92 2.66 -2.10 -17.24
CA LEU A 92 2.48 -1.34 -16.00
C LEU A 92 2.62 -2.26 -14.79
N LEU A 93 1.97 -3.44 -14.80
CA LEU A 93 2.09 -4.43 -13.73
C LEU A 93 3.52 -4.94 -13.51
N LYS A 94 4.39 -4.91 -14.52
CA LYS A 94 5.81 -5.29 -14.34
C LYS A 94 6.60 -4.26 -13.56
N ILE A 95 6.31 -2.98 -13.74
CA ILE A 95 7.14 -1.88 -13.21
C ILE A 95 6.57 -1.22 -11.96
N SER A 96 5.24 -1.28 -11.78
CA SER A 96 4.56 -0.72 -10.62
C SER A 96 4.88 -1.36 -9.27
N PRO A 97 5.42 -2.59 -9.19
CA PRO A 97 5.92 -3.13 -7.94
C PRO A 97 7.14 -2.42 -7.39
N TYR A 98 8.07 -1.94 -8.23
CA TYR A 98 9.36 -1.44 -7.72
C TYR A 98 9.23 -0.26 -6.75
N PRO A 99 8.32 0.71 -6.97
CA PRO A 99 8.06 1.76 -6.01
C PRO A 99 7.56 1.25 -4.64
N TYR A 100 6.98 0.04 -4.52
CA TYR A 100 6.52 -0.52 -3.24
C TYR A 100 7.66 -0.80 -2.24
N ILE A 101 8.91 -0.79 -2.67
CA ILE A 101 10.05 -0.89 -1.74
C ILE A 101 9.99 0.23 -0.68
N ILE A 102 9.56 1.44 -1.07
CA ILE A 102 9.44 2.59 -0.17
C ILE A 102 8.39 2.34 0.94
N PRO A 103 7.12 2.03 0.62
CA PRO A 103 6.13 1.71 1.63
C PRO A 103 6.45 0.42 2.40
N ALA A 104 7.15 -0.57 1.82
CA ALA A 104 7.60 -1.75 2.56
C ALA A 104 8.59 -1.39 3.68
N ILE A 105 9.58 -0.54 3.39
CA ILE A 105 10.51 -0.02 4.41
C ILE A 105 9.75 0.79 5.47
N ALA A 106 8.82 1.65 5.05
CA ALA A 106 8.01 2.46 5.95
C ALA A 106 7.16 1.60 6.91
N VAL A 107 6.51 0.54 6.41
CA VAL A 107 5.75 -0.41 7.24
C VAL A 107 6.67 -1.17 8.19
N SER A 108 7.87 -1.57 7.74
CA SER A 108 8.86 -2.22 8.62
C SER A 108 9.25 -1.32 9.80
N ILE A 109 9.53 -0.04 9.54
CA ILE A 109 9.83 0.95 10.60
C ILE A 109 8.60 1.15 11.49
N ALA A 110 7.39 1.18 10.92
CA ALA A 110 6.16 1.33 11.65
C ALA A 110 5.92 0.17 12.64
N ILE A 111 6.18 -1.08 12.24
CA ILE A 111 6.12 -2.26 13.12
C ILE A 111 7.07 -2.09 14.31
N LEU A 112 8.33 -1.72 14.06
CA LEU A 112 9.32 -1.49 15.12
C LEU A 112 8.93 -0.37 16.10
N LEU A 113 8.15 0.61 15.65
CA LEU A 113 7.60 1.67 16.52
C LEU A 113 6.43 1.16 17.37
N LEU A 114 5.60 0.27 16.81
CA LEU A 114 4.48 -0.34 17.54
C LEU A 114 4.95 -1.32 18.61
N GLU A 115 6.01 -2.10 18.35
CA GLU A 115 6.59 -3.02 19.33
C GLU A 115 7.12 -2.32 20.59
N GLN A 116 7.35 -1.00 20.55
CA GLN A 116 7.76 -0.20 21.71
C GLN A 116 6.58 0.23 22.59
N ILE A 117 5.35 -0.04 22.17
CA ILE A 117 4.14 0.28 22.94
C ILE A 117 3.94 -0.82 23.98
N ASP A 118 3.85 -0.44 25.24
CA ASP A 118 3.53 -1.35 26.34
C ASP A 118 2.03 -1.73 26.28
N PRO A 119 1.69 -3.00 26.02
CA PRO A 119 0.30 -3.44 25.91
C PRO A 119 -0.48 -3.18 27.20
N ASN A 120 0.17 -3.25 28.37
CA ASN A 120 -0.48 -3.05 29.66
C ASN A 120 -0.98 -1.61 29.89
N LYS A 121 -0.53 -0.66 29.06
CA LYS A 121 -0.95 0.75 29.12
C LYS A 121 -2.05 1.07 28.12
N ILE A 122 -2.54 0.08 27.38
CA ILE A 122 -3.59 0.24 26.37
C ILE A 122 -4.75 -0.65 26.76
N SER A 123 -5.81 -0.03 27.26
CA SER A 123 -7.03 -0.73 27.67
C SER A 123 -8.09 -0.77 26.57
N ASN A 124 -8.02 0.16 25.60
CA ASN A 124 -8.99 0.30 24.53
C ASN A 124 -8.40 0.95 23.26
N ILE A 125 -9.19 0.93 22.18
CA ILE A 125 -8.80 1.46 20.85
C ILE A 125 -8.53 2.97 20.88
N LEU A 126 -9.23 3.73 21.72
CA LEU A 126 -9.09 5.19 21.78
C LEU A 126 -7.72 5.58 22.35
N GLU A 127 -7.27 4.91 23.41
CA GLU A 127 -5.94 5.11 23.99
C GLU A 127 -4.82 4.75 23.00
N LEU A 128 -5.03 3.70 22.19
CA LEU A 128 -4.10 3.34 21.13
C LEU A 128 -4.05 4.41 20.03
N GLN A 129 -5.19 4.97 19.63
CA GLN A 129 -5.24 6.04 18.62
C GLN A 129 -4.54 7.33 19.06
N GLU A 130 -4.57 7.63 20.35
CA GLU A 130 -3.86 8.78 20.94
C GLU A 130 -2.35 8.52 21.10
N ASN A 131 -1.92 7.25 21.03
CA ASN A 131 -0.53 6.88 21.21
C ASN A 131 0.38 7.53 20.16
N ARG A 132 1.44 8.18 20.65
CA ARG A 132 2.43 8.88 19.81
C ARG A 132 3.08 7.95 18.79
N ASN A 133 3.44 6.73 19.17
CA ASN A 133 4.13 5.80 18.28
C ASN A 133 3.22 5.33 17.16
N LEU A 134 1.94 5.04 17.45
CA LEU A 134 0.97 4.71 16.39
C LEU A 134 0.78 5.89 15.43
N ARG A 135 0.62 7.11 15.95
CA ARG A 135 0.47 8.31 15.11
C ARG A 135 1.67 8.53 14.19
N ILE A 136 2.89 8.34 14.70
CA ILE A 136 4.12 8.43 13.91
C ILE A 136 4.18 7.30 12.88
N ALA A 137 3.89 6.06 13.29
CA ALA A 137 3.87 4.89 12.41
C ALA A 137 2.92 5.10 11.22
N LEU A 138 1.68 5.50 11.47
CA LEU A 138 0.70 5.81 10.43
C LEU A 138 1.15 6.98 9.54
N SER A 139 1.75 8.02 10.12
CA SER A 139 2.27 9.16 9.36
C SER A 139 3.39 8.74 8.39
N ILE A 140 4.36 7.93 8.86
CA ILE A 140 5.46 7.41 8.04
C ILE A 140 4.92 6.59 6.88
N ILE A 141 3.95 5.70 7.14
CA ILE A 141 3.29 4.91 6.09
C ILE A 141 2.60 5.84 5.08
N ASN A 142 1.80 6.80 5.53
CA ASN A 142 1.07 7.71 4.64
C ASN A 142 2.00 8.54 3.76
N TRP A 143 3.07 9.11 4.33
CA TRP A 143 4.08 9.85 3.57
C TRP A 143 4.79 8.97 2.54
N SER A 144 5.09 7.73 2.89
CA SER A 144 5.71 6.77 1.97
C SER A 144 4.85 6.52 0.72
N PHE A 145 3.52 6.52 0.87
CA PHE A 145 2.58 6.37 -0.23
C PHE A 145 2.55 7.57 -1.17
N ILE A 146 2.77 8.79 -0.66
CA ILE A 146 2.91 9.98 -1.51
C ILE A 146 4.12 9.83 -2.44
N PHE A 147 5.27 9.41 -1.90
CA PHE A 147 6.47 9.13 -2.70
C PHE A 147 6.25 8.00 -3.72
N TYR A 148 5.57 6.93 -3.30
CA TYR A 148 5.15 5.85 -4.18
C TYR A 148 4.34 6.36 -5.38
N TYR A 149 3.31 7.18 -5.14
CA TYR A 149 2.47 7.73 -6.21
C TYR A 149 3.24 8.66 -7.15
N LEU A 150 4.17 9.47 -6.61
CA LEU A 150 5.04 10.31 -7.44
C LEU A 150 5.89 9.47 -8.40
N LEU A 151 6.46 8.35 -7.93
CA LEU A 151 7.22 7.44 -8.78
C LEU A 151 6.33 6.76 -9.83
N LEU A 152 5.10 6.40 -9.48
CA LEU A 152 4.14 5.85 -10.45
C LEU A 152 3.78 6.85 -11.55
N ILE A 153 3.58 8.13 -11.22
CA ILE A 153 3.31 9.17 -12.22
C ILE A 153 4.45 9.21 -13.25
N ILE A 154 5.70 9.13 -12.79
CA ILE A 154 6.87 9.06 -13.67
C ILE A 154 6.82 7.80 -14.54
N GLN A 155 6.57 6.64 -13.95
CA GLN A 155 6.47 5.39 -14.70
C GLN A 155 5.37 5.46 -15.78
N ILE A 156 4.19 5.93 -15.43
CA ILE A 156 3.05 6.09 -16.33
C ILE A 156 3.37 7.08 -17.45
N LYS A 157 3.95 8.24 -17.12
CA LYS A 157 4.38 9.28 -18.09
C LYS A 157 5.21 8.71 -19.22
N TYR A 158 6.20 7.87 -18.89
CA TYR A 158 7.13 7.31 -19.88
C TYR A 158 6.62 6.02 -20.50
N LEU A 159 5.80 5.24 -19.77
CA LEU A 159 5.23 4.01 -20.28
C LEU A 159 4.12 4.28 -21.32
N TYR A 160 3.19 5.17 -20.99
CA TYR A 160 2.03 5.48 -21.84
C TYR A 160 2.27 6.63 -22.81
N SER A 161 3.43 7.30 -22.73
CA SER A 161 3.81 8.43 -23.58
C SER A 161 2.83 9.62 -23.56
N ILE A 162 2.08 9.80 -22.47
CA ILE A 162 1.14 10.91 -22.26
C ILE A 162 1.84 12.17 -21.71
N SER A 163 1.16 13.33 -21.63
CA SER A 163 1.73 14.55 -21.01
C SER A 163 1.85 14.40 -19.48
N TRP A 164 2.63 15.26 -18.82
CA TRP A 164 2.76 15.24 -17.35
C TRP A 164 1.44 15.48 -16.62
N ILE A 165 0.63 16.41 -17.10
CA ILE A 165 -0.69 16.71 -16.53
C ILE A 165 -1.59 15.48 -16.62
N LYS A 166 -1.60 14.81 -17.78
CA LYS A 166 -2.37 13.57 -17.98
C LYS A 166 -1.85 12.45 -17.07
N ALA A 167 -0.54 12.24 -16.97
CA ALA A 167 0.05 11.22 -16.09
C ALA A 167 -0.25 11.47 -14.61
N PHE A 168 -0.28 12.73 -14.19
CA PHE A 168 -0.69 13.13 -12.84
C PHE A 168 -2.17 12.82 -12.60
N GLY A 169 -3.03 13.21 -13.54
CA GLY A 169 -4.46 12.91 -13.49
C GLY A 169 -4.75 11.41 -13.46
N THR A 170 -3.96 10.59 -14.16
CA THR A 170 -4.08 9.13 -14.17
C THR A 170 -3.99 8.54 -12.77
N VAL A 171 -3.15 9.10 -11.90
CA VAL A 171 -2.96 8.62 -10.53
C VAL A 171 -3.92 9.29 -9.57
N ILE A 172 -4.09 10.61 -9.67
CA ILE A 172 -4.89 11.36 -8.70
C ILE A 172 -6.37 11.11 -8.82
N ILE A 173 -6.92 11.00 -10.04
CA ILE A 173 -8.37 10.80 -10.21
C ILE A 173 -8.81 9.53 -9.48
N PRO A 174 -8.21 8.34 -9.70
CA PRO A 174 -8.62 7.16 -8.97
C PRO A 174 -8.34 7.23 -7.46
N VAL A 175 -7.23 7.83 -7.02
CA VAL A 175 -6.93 7.98 -5.58
C VAL A 175 -7.98 8.83 -4.87
N VAL A 176 -8.34 9.98 -5.46
CA VAL A 176 -9.36 10.88 -4.91
C VAL A 176 -10.74 10.25 -4.97
N THR A 177 -11.06 9.50 -6.04
CA THR A 177 -12.33 8.75 -6.13
C THR A 177 -12.44 7.71 -5.03
N ILE A 178 -11.39 6.91 -4.80
CA ILE A 178 -11.39 5.92 -3.70
C ILE A 178 -11.60 6.61 -2.36
N TRP A 179 -10.85 7.69 -2.09
CA TRP A 179 -11.01 8.45 -0.85
C TRP A 179 -12.43 9.01 -0.68
N GLY A 180 -12.99 9.59 -1.74
CA GLY A 180 -14.36 10.13 -1.73
C GLY A 180 -15.41 9.06 -1.46
N ILE A 181 -15.26 7.87 -2.05
CA ILE A 181 -16.12 6.72 -1.77
C ILE A 181 -16.02 6.31 -0.30
N THR A 182 -14.81 6.23 0.24
CA THR A 182 -14.62 5.90 1.66
C THR A 182 -15.32 6.91 2.57
N GLN A 183 -15.24 8.21 2.26
CA GLN A 183 -15.94 9.25 3.02
C GLN A 183 -17.48 9.12 2.93
N LEU A 184 -18.01 8.76 1.75
CA LEU A 184 -19.44 8.52 1.58
C LEU A 184 -19.96 7.41 2.49
N PHE A 185 -19.20 6.33 2.66
CA PHE A 185 -19.57 5.22 3.54
C PHE A 185 -19.32 5.48 5.03
N THR A 186 -18.62 6.55 5.40
CA THR A 186 -18.49 6.98 6.81
C THR A 186 -19.60 7.93 7.26
N LEU A 187 -20.38 8.47 6.33
CA LEU A 187 -21.48 9.42 6.61
C LEU A 187 -22.83 8.72 6.83
N THR A 188 -22.88 7.40 6.70
CA THR A 188 -24.03 6.53 7.00
C THR A 188 -23.82 5.80 8.31
#